data_AF-A0A9N8Z3K6-F1
#
_entry.id   AF-A0A9N8Z3K6-F1
#
_cell.length_a   1.000
_cell.length_b   1.000
_cell.length_c   1.000
_cell.angle_alpha   90.00
_cell.angle_beta   90.00
_cell.angle_gamma   90.00
#
_symmetry.space_group_name_H-M   'P 1'
#
loop_
_entity.id
_entity.type
_entity.pdbx_description
1 polymer ?
#
loop_
_entity_poly.entity_id
_entity_poly.type
_entity_poly.pdbx_seq_one_letter_code
_entity_poly.pdbx_strand_id
1 'polypeptide(L)'
;MSENQVQIKVNNLEELLAKAREYVDSQGGADKVKVGNISSNSGYYTHTKNGMVQTSKGTIELELKGQNGSSAEFFLEVEREKGEVRKVSKIPKKFFKELNKIIPDA
;
A
#
# COMPACT_ATOMS: atom_id res chain seq x y z
N MET A 1 23.21 -14.39 2.67
CA MET A 1 23.32 -12.94 2.84
C MET A 1 21.91 -12.39 2.78
N SER A 2 21.46 -11.69 3.81
CA SER A 2 20.06 -11.23 3.92
C SER A 2 19.78 -10.22 2.80
N GLU A 3 18.78 -10.50 1.95
CA GLU A 3 18.29 -9.53 0.97
C GLU A 3 17.90 -8.24 1.71
N ASN A 4 18.47 -7.11 1.30
CA ASN A 4 18.17 -5.79 1.84
C ASN A 4 16.73 -5.42 1.47
N GLN A 5 15.76 -5.88 2.28
CA GLN A 5 14.36 -5.51 2.13
C GLN A 5 14.13 -4.15 2.80
N VAL A 6 13.87 -3.12 2.00
CA VAL A 6 13.60 -1.77 2.49
C VAL A 6 12.11 -1.63 2.77
N GLN A 7 11.73 -1.27 4.00
CA GLN A 7 10.33 -0.99 4.36
C GLN A 7 10.05 0.52 4.33
N ILE A 8 9.01 0.92 3.60
CA ILE A 8 8.64 2.32 3.37
C ILE A 8 7.20 2.54 3.82
N LYS A 9 7.01 3.36 4.87
CA LYS A 9 5.67 3.75 5.33
C LYS A 9 5.18 4.96 4.53
N VAL A 10 3.94 4.90 4.05
CA VAL A 10 3.29 5.95 3.28
C VAL A 10 1.92 6.30 3.87
N ASN A 11 1.45 7.52 3.64
CA ASN A 11 0.28 8.08 4.32
C ASN A 11 -1.00 8.00 3.47
N ASN A 12 -0.86 7.81 2.15
CA ASN A 12 -2.00 7.66 1.24
C ASN A 12 -1.62 6.83 -0.01
N LEU A 13 -2.62 6.51 -0.85
CA LEU A 13 -2.44 5.71 -2.06
C LEU A 13 -1.63 6.42 -3.15
N GLU A 14 -1.67 7.75 -3.22
CA GLU A 14 -0.93 8.53 -4.22
C GLU A 14 0.57 8.52 -3.89
N GLU A 15 0.90 8.69 -2.61
CA GLU A 15 2.26 8.59 -2.09
C GLU A 15 2.81 7.16 -2.24
N LEU A 16 1.95 6.15 -2.05
CA LEU A 16 2.32 4.75 -2.32
C LEU A 16 2.74 4.55 -3.78
N LEU A 17 1.95 5.07 -4.75
CA LEU A 17 2.29 4.98 -6.18
C LEU A 17 3.53 5.79 -6.53
N ALA A 18 3.68 6.99 -6.00
CA ALA A 18 4.83 7.84 -6.24
C ALA A 18 6.12 7.18 -5.75
N LYS A 19 6.12 6.69 -4.51
CA LYS A 19 7.27 5.99 -3.90
C LYS A 19 7.60 4.67 -4.59
N ALA A 20 6.57 3.94 -5.03
CA ALA A 20 6.76 2.75 -5.85
C ALA A 20 7.48 3.06 -7.16
N ARG A 21 7.07 4.13 -7.86
CA ARG A 21 7.70 4.56 -9.12
C ARG A 21 9.13 5.05 -8.91
N GLU A 22 9.35 5.92 -7.92
CA GLU A 22 10.68 6.41 -7.56
C GLU A 22 11.65 5.25 -7.27
N TYR A 23 11.18 4.24 -6.54
CA TYR A 23 11.97 3.04 -6.27
C TYR A 23 12.31 2.31 -7.57
N VAL A 24 11.32 2.03 -8.41
CA VAL A 24 11.53 1.30 -9.68
C VAL A 24 12.49 2.03 -10.61
N ASP A 25 12.35 3.35 -10.77
CA ASP A 25 13.26 4.17 -11.56
C ASP A 25 14.69 4.11 -11.00
N SER A 26 14.85 4.12 -9.67
CA SER A 26 16.16 4.01 -9.02
C SER A 26 16.83 2.64 -9.17
N GLN A 27 16.05 1.58 -9.43
CA GLN A 27 16.56 0.22 -9.65
C GLN A 27 16.78 -0.09 -11.15
N GLY A 28 16.49 0.85 -12.05
CA GLY A 28 16.57 0.66 -13.50
C GLY A 28 15.37 -0.07 -14.11
N GLY A 29 14.28 -0.24 -13.35
CA GLY A 29 13.09 -0.99 -13.75
C GLY A 29 12.63 -1.99 -12.68
N ALA A 30 11.47 -2.60 -12.90
CA ALA A 30 10.87 -3.60 -12.02
C ALA A 30 10.70 -4.93 -12.74
N ASP A 31 11.11 -6.01 -12.09
CA ASP A 31 10.86 -7.38 -12.55
C ASP A 31 9.52 -7.93 -12.03
N LYS A 32 9.09 -7.45 -10.85
CA LYS A 32 7.88 -7.96 -10.21
C LYS A 32 7.27 -6.93 -9.27
N VAL A 33 5.93 -6.88 -9.30
CA VAL A 33 5.12 -6.19 -8.31
C VAL A 33 4.10 -7.16 -7.76
N LYS A 34 4.02 -7.26 -6.44
CA LYS A 34 3.00 -8.04 -5.74
C LYS A 34 2.29 -7.12 -4.77
N VAL A 35 1.00 -6.89 -4.99
CA VAL A 35 0.15 -6.30 -3.97
C VAL A 35 -0.05 -7.37 -2.90
N GLY A 36 0.48 -7.10 -1.70
CA GLY A 36 0.46 -7.98 -0.55
C GLY A 36 -0.89 -8.01 0.15
N ASN A 37 -0.89 -8.55 1.37
CA ASN A 37 -2.11 -8.78 2.14
C ASN A 37 -2.75 -7.44 2.52
N ILE A 38 -4.05 -7.29 2.20
CA ILE A 38 -4.86 -6.22 2.77
C ILE A 38 -5.37 -6.75 4.12
N SER A 39 -4.55 -6.63 5.15
CA SER A 39 -4.95 -7.03 6.50
C SER A 39 -5.79 -5.93 7.14
N SER A 40 -6.90 -6.31 7.79
CA SER A 40 -7.70 -5.41 8.61
C SER A 40 -7.50 -5.80 10.07
N ASN A 41 -6.76 -4.98 10.81
CA ASN A 41 -6.59 -5.18 12.25
C ASN A 41 -7.84 -4.67 12.98
N SER A 42 -8.38 -5.52 13.84
CA SER A 42 -9.69 -5.36 14.44
C SER A 42 -9.72 -4.34 15.59
N GLY A 43 -10.42 -3.23 15.36
CA GLY A 43 -11.26 -2.50 16.33
C GLY A 43 -10.55 -1.67 17.41
N TYR A 44 -10.29 -0.39 17.13
CA TYR A 44 -10.00 0.65 18.13
C TYR A 44 -11.13 1.68 18.15
N TYR A 45 -11.16 2.59 19.12
CA TYR A 45 -12.14 3.69 19.14
C TYR A 45 -11.40 5.01 18.94
N THR A 46 -11.79 5.78 17.93
CA THR A 46 -11.24 7.11 17.67
C THR A 46 -12.20 8.17 18.21
N HIS A 47 -11.66 9.14 18.95
CA HIS A 47 -12.45 10.30 19.41
C HIS A 47 -12.62 11.31 18.26
N THR A 48 -13.87 11.60 17.92
CA THR A 48 -14.24 12.63 16.95
C THR A 48 -14.94 13.79 17.66
N LYS A 49 -15.17 14.90 16.95
CA LYS A 49 -15.99 16.03 17.46
C LYS A 49 -17.42 15.64 17.82
N ASN A 50 -17.90 14.49 17.31
CA ASN A 50 -19.26 13.97 17.51
C ASN A 50 -19.31 12.75 18.45
N GLY A 51 -18.21 12.44 19.16
CA GLY A 51 -18.12 11.32 20.09
C GLY A 51 -17.12 10.24 19.66
N MET A 52 -17.11 9.11 20.37
CA MET A 52 -16.25 7.97 20.06
C MET A 52 -16.84 7.14 18.92
N VAL A 53 -16.09 6.99 17.83
CA VAL A 53 -16.46 6.14 16.71
C VAL A 53 -15.55 4.91 16.73
N GLN A 54 -16.13 3.72 16.62
CA GLN A 54 -15.34 2.51 16.45
C GLN A 54 -14.63 2.59 15.10
N THR A 55 -13.31 2.46 15.08
CA THR A 55 -12.51 2.45 13.87
C THR A 55 -11.76 1.12 13.71
N SER A 56 -11.37 0.80 12.47
CA SER A 56 -10.47 -0.30 12.14
C SER A 56 -9.31 0.24 11.33
N LYS A 57 -8.13 -0.32 11.55
CA LYS A 57 -6.93 0.02 10.78
C LYS A 57 -6.72 -1.07 9.74
N GLY A 58 -6.69 -0.70 8.47
CA GLY A 58 -6.31 -1.59 7.38
C GLY A 58 -4.89 -1.28 6.92
N THR A 59 -4.09 -2.29 6.62
CA THR A 59 -2.78 -2.11 6.01
C THR A 59 -2.84 -2.58 4.56
N ILE A 60 -2.26 -1.81 3.64
CA ILE A 60 -2.00 -2.24 2.27
C ILE A 60 -0.48 -2.41 2.15
N GLU A 61 -0.08 -3.62 1.83
CA GLU A 61 1.31 -3.99 1.57
C GLU A 61 1.55 -4.05 0.07
N LEU A 62 2.67 -3.51 -0.39
CA LEU A 62 3.10 -3.59 -1.77
C LEU A 62 4.57 -4.03 -1.80
N GLU A 63 4.85 -5.15 -2.43
CA GLU A 63 6.21 -5.67 -2.60
C GLU A 63 6.66 -5.40 -4.05
N LEU A 64 7.77 -4.70 -4.21
CA LEU A 64 8.43 -4.44 -5.48
C LEU A 64 9.78 -5.12 -5.51
N LYS A 65 10.08 -5.80 -6.62
CA LYS A 65 11.41 -6.31 -6.92
C LYS A 65 11.97 -5.58 -8.14
N GLY A 66 13.08 -4.88 -7.95
CA GLY A 66 13.81 -4.19 -9.02
C GLY A 66 14.64 -5.18 -9.87
N GLN A 67 15.04 -4.74 -11.07
CA GLN A 67 15.85 -5.55 -12.01
C GLN A 67 17.22 -5.97 -11.46
N ASN A 68 17.76 -5.20 -10.51
CA ASN A 68 19.02 -5.50 -9.85
C ASN A 68 18.88 -6.53 -8.71
N GLY A 69 17.69 -7.10 -8.51
CA GLY A 69 17.39 -8.09 -7.47
C GLY A 69 17.02 -7.51 -6.10
N SER A 70 17.04 -6.19 -5.93
CA SER A 70 16.63 -5.52 -4.67
C SER A 70 15.11 -5.54 -4.49
N SER A 71 14.66 -5.55 -3.23
CA SER A 71 13.24 -5.56 -2.90
C SER A 71 12.84 -4.44 -1.94
N ALA A 72 11.67 -3.86 -2.13
CA ALA A 72 11.06 -2.88 -1.22
C ALA A 72 9.61 -3.24 -0.90
N GLU A 73 9.23 -3.06 0.37
CA GLU A 73 7.86 -3.19 0.85
C GLU A 73 7.29 -1.82 1.23
N PHE A 74 6.12 -1.48 0.70
CA PHE A 74 5.42 -0.24 1.02
C PHE A 74 4.19 -0.54 1.87
N PHE A 75 4.02 0.22 2.95
CA PHE A 75 2.94 0.04 3.92
C PHE A 75 2.08 1.30 3.99
N LEU A 76 0.80 1.15 3.64
CA LEU A 76 -0.22 2.18 3.83
C LEU A 76 -1.19 1.76 4.94
N GLU A 77 -1.20 2.50 6.03
CA GLU A 77 -2.17 2.34 7.13
C GLU A 77 -3.39 3.23 6.86
N VAL A 78 -4.58 2.65 6.83
CA VAL A 78 -5.85 3.34 6.54
C VAL A 78 -6.79 3.19 7.72
N GLU A 79 -7.13 4.28 8.37
CA GLU A 79 -8.18 4.30 9.39
C GLU A 79 -9.58 4.25 8.73
N ARG A 80 -10.50 3.48 9.31
CA ARG A 80 -11.87 3.30 8.80
C ARG A 80 -12.86 3.34 9.94
N GLU A 81 -13.95 4.09 9.82
CA GLU A 81 -15.07 4.02 10.76
C GLU A 81 -15.88 2.72 10.57
N LYS A 82 -16.22 2.06 11.66
CA LYS A 82 -16.99 0.82 11.73
C LYS A 82 -18.43 1.20 12.09
N GLY A 83 -19.29 1.28 11.07
CA GLY A 83 -20.70 1.66 11.25
C GLY A 83 -21.39 2.03 9.95
N GLU A 84 -20.68 2.70 9.04
CA GLU A 84 -21.02 2.66 7.62
C GLU A 84 -20.34 1.40 7.05
N VAL A 85 -21.12 0.41 6.60
CA VAL A 85 -20.65 -0.48 5.53
C VAL A 85 -20.57 0.36 4.25
N ARG A 86 -19.80 1.45 4.26
CA ARG A 86 -19.03 1.81 3.08
C ARG A 86 -18.13 0.62 2.91
N LYS A 87 -18.62 -0.35 2.13
CA LYS A 87 -17.82 -1.32 1.41
C LYS A 87 -16.49 -0.63 1.22
N VAL A 88 -15.42 -1.18 1.78
CA VAL A 88 -14.09 -0.93 1.27
C VAL A 88 -14.26 -1.22 -0.21
N SER A 89 -14.51 -0.18 -1.00
CA SER A 89 -15.11 -0.35 -2.31
C SER A 89 -13.96 -0.61 -3.25
N LYS A 90 -13.20 -1.65 -2.90
CA LYS A 90 -11.96 -2.07 -3.50
C LYS A 90 -10.91 -0.96 -3.38
N ILE A 91 -9.63 -1.31 -3.26
CA ILE A 91 -8.61 -0.35 -3.69
C ILE A 91 -9.05 0.11 -5.10
N PRO A 92 -9.07 1.42 -5.40
CA PRO A 92 -9.63 1.91 -6.66
C PRO A 92 -9.03 1.13 -7.84
N LYS A 93 -9.85 0.66 -8.79
CA LYS A 93 -9.33 -0.02 -9.99
C LYS A 93 -8.26 0.83 -10.71
N LYS A 94 -8.39 2.16 -10.62
CA LYS A 94 -7.41 3.12 -11.11
C LYS A 94 -6.04 2.93 -10.47
N PHE A 95 -5.96 2.67 -9.16
CA PHE A 95 -4.69 2.39 -8.49
C PHE A 95 -4.01 1.16 -9.07
N PHE A 96 -4.72 0.03 -9.23
CA PHE A 96 -4.13 -1.17 -9.84
C PHE A 96 -3.73 -0.95 -11.30
N LYS A 97 -4.52 -0.16 -12.05
CA LYS A 97 -4.17 0.22 -13.42
C LYS A 97 -2.89 1.06 -13.47
N GLU A 98 -2.72 2.01 -12.56
CA GLU A 98 -1.49 2.82 -12.47
C GLU A 98 -0.30 2.00 -11.97
N LEU A 99 -0.52 1.09 -11.02
CA LEU A 99 0.50 0.19 -10.51
C LEU A 99 1.02 -0.76 -11.61
N ASN A 100 0.13 -1.31 -12.43
CA ASN A 100 0.52 -2.17 -13.55
C ASN A 100 1.36 -1.44 -14.59
N LYS A 101 1.25 -0.11 -14.72
CA LYS A 101 2.12 0.68 -15.60
C LYS A 101 3.54 0.87 -15.05
N ILE A 102 3.75 0.61 -13.77
CA ILE A 102 5.08 0.66 -13.16
C ILE A 102 5.90 -0.57 -13.57
N ILE A 103 5.24 -1.67 -13.96
CA ILE A 103 5.89 -2.80 -14.62
C ILE A 103 6.06 -2.42 -16.10
N PRO A 104 7.28 -2.23 -16.63
CA PRO A 104 7.46 -2.20 -18.08
C PRO A 104 6.98 -3.54 -18.63
N ASP A 105 6.19 -3.53 -19.71
CA ASP A 105 5.58 -4.73 -20.31
C ASP A 105 6.50 -5.96 -20.17
N ALA A 106 6.03 -6.97 -19.44
CA ALA A 106 6.71 -8.26 -19.31
C ALA A 106 6.85 -8.95 -20.66
#